data_AF-W7SX75-F1
#
_entry.id   AF-W7SX75-F1
#
_cell.length_a   1.000
_cell.length_b   1.000
_cell.length_c   1.000
_cell.angle_alpha   90.00
_cell.angle_beta   90.00
_cell.angle_gamma   90.00
#
_symmetry.space_group_name_H-M   'P 1'
#
loop_
_entity.id
_entity.type
_entity.pdbx_description
1 polymer ?
#
loop_
_entity_poly.entity_id
_entity_poly.type
_entity_poly.pdbx_seq_one_letter_code
_entity_poly.pdbx_strand_id
1 'polypeptide(L)'
;MLPSTVDMTAADLSAELSALGPALPPLLRPEFENELAVVRREAARSGDLTSTRVLLAKWRGVAAAEQKDPGISHRVLAEAAQFLNRES
;
A
#
# COMPACT_ATOMS: atom_id res chain seq x y z
N MET A 1 5.89 -17.32 -4.24
CA MET A 1 6.89 -16.64 -3.39
C MET A 1 6.98 -15.22 -3.91
N LEU A 2 6.65 -14.20 -3.12
CA LEU A 2 6.75 -12.81 -3.59
C LEU A 2 8.24 -12.42 -3.64
N PRO A 3 8.71 -11.77 -4.72
CA PRO A 3 10.10 -11.34 -4.80
C PRO A 3 10.41 -10.34 -3.67
N SER A 4 11.59 -10.49 -3.07
CA SER A 4 12.13 -9.53 -2.10
C SER A 4 12.14 -8.14 -2.72
N THR A 5 11.55 -7.16 -2.05
CA THR A 5 11.47 -5.78 -2.55
C THR A 5 12.81 -5.05 -2.52
N VAL A 6 13.79 -5.60 -1.82
CA VAL A 6 15.11 -4.96 -1.58
C VAL A 6 15.93 -4.87 -2.87
N ASP A 7 15.90 -5.90 -3.71
CA ASP A 7 16.73 -5.98 -4.92
C ASP A 7 16.01 -5.52 -6.20
N MET A 8 14.76 -5.08 -6.07
CA MET A 8 13.95 -4.65 -7.22
C MET A 8 14.46 -3.34 -7.80
N THR A 9 14.50 -3.28 -9.14
CA THR A 9 14.81 -2.05 -9.88
C THR A 9 13.64 -1.08 -9.83
N ALA A 10 13.87 0.18 -10.23
CA ALA A 10 12.79 1.16 -10.37
C ALA A 10 11.68 0.69 -11.32
N ALA A 11 12.04 -0.01 -12.39
CA ALA A 11 11.10 -0.54 -13.36
C ALA A 11 10.23 -1.65 -12.75
N ASP A 12 10.85 -2.59 -12.02
CA ASP A 12 10.14 -3.68 -11.35
C ASP A 12 9.17 -3.13 -10.29
N LEU A 13 9.62 -2.17 -9.48
CA LEU A 13 8.78 -1.52 -8.48
C LEU A 13 7.58 -0.82 -9.13
N SER A 14 7.81 -0.10 -10.22
CA SER A 14 6.74 0.59 -10.95
C SER A 14 5.72 -0.39 -11.53
N ALA A 15 6.17 -1.49 -12.13
CA ALA A 15 5.31 -2.51 -12.70
C ALA A 15 4.43 -3.18 -11.63
N GLU A 16 5.03 -3.55 -10.50
CA GLU A 16 4.35 -4.22 -9.40
C GLU A 16 3.33 -3.32 -8.71
N LEU A 17 3.67 -2.05 -8.47
CA LEU A 17 2.71 -1.06 -7.94
C LEU A 17 1.55 -0.82 -8.93
N SER A 18 1.82 -0.82 -10.23
CA SER A 18 0.78 -0.65 -11.25
C SER A 18 -0.15 -1.88 -11.34
N ALA A 19 0.38 -3.08 -11.13
CA ALA A 19 -0.40 -4.31 -11.09
C ALA A 19 -1.23 -4.44 -9.81
N LEU A 20 -0.74 -3.91 -8.68
CA LEU A 20 -1.40 -4.01 -7.39
C LEU A 20 -2.68 -3.16 -7.30
N GLY A 21 -2.69 -1.95 -7.87
CA GLY A 21 -3.84 -1.04 -7.78
C GLY A 21 -5.18 -1.67 -8.19
N PRO A 22 -5.29 -2.27 -9.39
CA PRO A 22 -6.51 -2.96 -9.81
C PRO A 22 -6.89 -4.17 -8.96
N ALA A 23 -5.91 -4.84 -8.34
CA ALA A 23 -6.13 -6.02 -7.49
C ALA A 23 -6.67 -5.67 -6.09
N LEU A 24 -6.57 -4.42 -5.67
CA LEU A 24 -7.11 -3.98 -4.38
C LEU A 24 -8.64 -3.82 -4.45
N PRO A 25 -9.35 -4.09 -3.33
CA PRO A 25 -10.77 -3.75 -3.19
C PRO A 25 -11.03 -2.28 -3.53
N PRO A 26 -12.16 -1.95 -4.19
CA PRO A 26 -12.45 -0.58 -4.64
C PRO A 26 -12.32 0.49 -3.55
N LEU A 27 -12.70 0.17 -2.31
CA LEU A 27 -12.64 1.08 -1.16
C LEU A 27 -11.21 1.47 -0.75
N LEU A 28 -10.20 0.64 -1.08
CA LEU A 28 -8.80 0.87 -0.71
C LEU A 28 -7.98 1.53 -1.81
N ARG A 29 -8.49 1.54 -3.06
CA ARG A 29 -7.77 2.10 -4.21
C ARG A 29 -7.44 3.60 -4.06
N PRO A 30 -8.34 4.47 -3.58
CA PRO A 30 -8.02 5.89 -3.44
C PRO A 30 -6.86 6.14 -2.48
N GLU A 31 -6.80 5.41 -1.37
CA GLU A 31 -5.72 5.52 -0.38
C GLU A 31 -4.38 5.04 -0.97
N PHE A 32 -4.41 3.90 -1.67
CA PHE A 32 -3.23 3.40 -2.38
C PHE A 32 -2.72 4.41 -3.42
N GLU A 33 -3.61 4.98 -4.24
CA GLU A 33 -3.25 5.95 -5.27
C GLU A 33 -2.66 7.24 -4.68
N ASN A 34 -3.21 7.71 -3.55
CA ASN A 34 -2.70 8.88 -2.84
C ASN A 34 -1.27 8.64 -2.31
N GLU A 35 -1.04 7.53 -1.61
CA GLU A 35 0.29 7.18 -1.10
C GLU A 35 1.28 6.96 -2.26
N LEU A 36 0.85 6.29 -3.33
CA LEU A 36 1.65 6.07 -4.53
C LEU A 36 2.08 7.38 -5.18
N ALA A 37 1.17 8.35 -5.28
CA ALA A 37 1.50 9.67 -5.82
C ALA A 37 2.53 10.41 -4.96
N VAL A 38 2.47 10.26 -3.63
CA VAL A 38 3.45 10.87 -2.71
C VAL A 38 4.82 10.25 -2.91
N VAL A 39 4.95 8.92 -2.83
CA VAL A 39 6.27 8.27 -2.94
C VAL A 39 6.88 8.42 -4.34
N ARG A 40 6.06 8.46 -5.40
CA ARG A 40 6.55 8.75 -6.76
C ARG A 40 7.15 10.15 -6.86
N ARG A 41 6.51 11.15 -6.26
CA ARG A 41 7.06 12.52 -6.22
C ARG A 41 8.34 12.59 -5.40
N GLU A 42 8.40 11.89 -4.28
CA GLU A 42 9.61 11.82 -3.46
C GLU A 42 10.77 11.16 -4.21
N ALA A 43 10.54 9.98 -4.77
CA ALA A 43 11.54 9.24 -5.54
C ALA A 43 12.04 10.02 -6.77
N ALA A 44 11.15 10.75 -7.45
CA ALA A 44 11.53 11.61 -8.57
C ALA A 44 12.42 12.79 -8.16
N ARG A 45 12.30 13.27 -6.91
CA ARG A 45 13.10 14.37 -6.38
C ARG A 45 14.46 13.89 -5.84
N SER A 46 14.48 12.77 -5.12
CA SER A 46 15.67 12.29 -4.40
C SER A 46 16.47 11.24 -5.16
N GLY A 47 15.84 10.52 -6.09
CA GLY A 47 16.37 9.29 -6.68
C GLY A 47 16.34 8.08 -5.73
N ASP A 48 15.84 8.25 -4.49
CA ASP A 48 15.74 7.17 -3.51
C ASP A 48 14.42 6.40 -3.70
N LEU A 49 14.53 5.07 -3.72
CA LEU A 49 13.42 4.14 -3.89
C LEU A 49 12.98 3.48 -2.58
N THR A 50 13.57 3.85 -1.44
CA THR A 50 13.26 3.27 -0.13
C THR A 50 11.78 3.38 0.20
N SER A 51 11.19 4.58 0.10
CA SER A 51 9.74 4.78 0.33
C SER A 51 8.88 3.97 -0.63
N THR A 52 9.30 3.83 -1.90
CA THR A 52 8.61 3.01 -2.91
C THR A 52 8.60 1.53 -2.54
N ARG A 53 9.72 1.00 -2.03
CA ARG A 53 9.82 -0.40 -1.55
C ARG A 53 8.94 -0.64 -0.33
N VAL A 54 8.96 0.28 0.62
CA VAL A 54 8.13 0.22 1.83
C VAL A 54 6.64 0.23 1.45
N LEU A 55 6.24 1.11 0.52
CA LEU A 55 4.88 1.17 0.01
C LEU A 55 4.46 -0.18 -0.60
N LEU A 56 5.27 -0.76 -1.48
CA LEU A 56 4.96 -2.04 -2.13
C LEU A 56 4.80 -3.16 -1.09
N ALA A 57 5.69 -3.23 -0.10
CA ALA A 57 5.61 -4.24 0.96
C ALA A 57 4.33 -4.09 1.80
N LYS A 58 4.00 -2.86 2.20
CA LYS A 58 2.76 -2.55 2.95
C LYS A 58 1.53 -3.02 2.18
N TRP A 59 1.38 -2.58 0.94
CA TRP A 59 0.15 -2.83 0.18
C TRP A 59 0.02 -4.27 -0.30
N ARG A 60 1.13 -5.00 -0.48
CA ARG A 60 1.10 -6.46 -0.63
C ARG A 60 0.53 -7.14 0.62
N GLY A 61 0.93 -6.68 1.81
CA GLY A 61 0.38 -7.16 3.08
C GLY A 61 -1.13 -6.92 3.19
N VAL A 62 -1.58 -5.71 2.85
CA VAL A 62 -3.01 -5.36 2.82
C VAL A 62 -3.78 -6.23 1.83
N ALA A 63 -3.29 -6.37 0.60
CA ALA A 63 -3.93 -7.21 -0.42
C ALA A 63 -4.00 -8.69 0.01
N ALA A 64 -2.96 -9.21 0.66
CA ALA A 64 -2.94 -10.57 1.17
C ALA A 64 -3.93 -10.76 2.34
N ALA A 65 -4.05 -9.78 3.23
CA ALA A 65 -5.03 -9.80 4.32
C ALA A 65 -6.47 -9.80 3.78
N GLU A 66 -6.78 -8.94 2.81
CA GLU A 66 -8.10 -8.87 2.15
C GLU A 66 -8.45 -10.15 1.38
N GLN A 67 -7.47 -10.81 0.75
CA GLN A 67 -7.69 -12.10 0.10
C GLN A 67 -8.02 -13.21 1.11
N LYS A 68 -7.42 -13.17 2.30
CA LYS A 68 -7.63 -14.16 3.36
C LYS A 68 -8.93 -13.92 4.14
N ASP A 69 -9.26 -12.66 4.40
CA ASP A 69 -10.43 -12.24 5.15
C ASP A 69 -11.02 -10.94 4.56
N PRO A 70 -11.95 -11.04 3.59
CA PRO A 70 -12.51 -9.87 2.91
C PRO A 70 -13.12 -8.86 3.89
N GLY A 71 -12.78 -7.58 3.72
CA GLY A 71 -13.27 -6.49 4.56
C GLY A 71 -12.57 -6.36 5.91
N ILE A 72 -11.47 -7.10 6.15
CA ILE A 72 -10.67 -6.97 7.37
C ILE A 72 -10.12 -5.54 7.54
N SER A 73 -9.65 -4.90 6.47
CA SER A 73 -9.10 -3.54 6.55
C SER A 73 -10.18 -2.53 6.95
N HIS A 74 -11.41 -2.71 6.45
CA HIS A 74 -12.53 -1.86 6.85
C HIS A 74 -12.89 -2.05 8.33
N ARG A 75 -12.92 -3.29 8.83
CA ARG A 75 -13.17 -3.57 10.25
C ARG A 75 -12.10 -2.98 11.15
N VAL A 76 -10.82 -3.14 10.80
CA VAL A 76 -9.70 -2.56 11.53
C VAL A 76 -9.79 -1.03 11.57
N LEU A 77 -10.14 -0.38 10.45
CA LEU A 77 -10.33 1.07 10.42
C LEU A 77 -11.53 1.52 11.28
N ALA A 78 -12.64 0.77 11.23
CA ALA A 78 -13.81 1.06 12.06
C ALA A 78 -13.50 0.91 13.56
N GLU A 79 -12.72 -0.10 13.94
CA GLU A 79 -12.25 -0.28 15.32
C GLU A 79 -11.32 0.86 15.75
N ALA A 80 -10.34 1.24 14.91
CA ALA A 80 -9.44 2.37 15.19
C ALA A 80 -10.21 3.69 15.39
N ALA A 81 -11.22 3.96 14.56
CA ALA A 81 -12.07 5.13 14.69
C ALA A 81 -12.87 5.15 16.01
N GLN A 82 -13.29 3.98 16.51
CA GLN A 82 -13.96 3.87 17.80
C GLN A 82 -13.04 4.21 18.98
N PHE A 83 -11.75 3.89 18.89
CA PHE A 83 -10.77 4.28 19.92
C PHE A 83 -10.55 5.79 19.94
N LEU A 84 -10.37 6.42 18.77
CA LEU A 84 -10.18 7.87 18.67
C LEU A 84 -11.37 8.67 19.21
N ASN A 85 -12.60 8.19 18.99
CA ASN A 85 -13.81 8.84 19.50
C ASN A 85 -14.06 8.60 21.00
N ARG A 86 -13.33 7.69 21.66
CA ARG A 86 -13.48 7.40 23.09
C ARG A 86 -12.57 8.26 23.99
N GLU A 87 -11.56 8.89 23.40
CA GLU A 87 -10.61 9.77 24.09
C GLU A 87 -10.91 11.27 23.86
N SER A 88 -12.05 11.59 23.23
CA SER A 88 -12.59 12.95 23.05
C SER A 88 -13.76 13.20 24.01
#